data_AF-A0A858RB36-F1
#
_entry.id   AF-A0A858RB36-F1
#
_cell.length_a   1.000
_cell.length_b   1.000
_cell.length_c   1.000
_cell.angle_alpha   90.00
_cell.angle_beta   90.00
_cell.angle_gamma   90.00
#
_symmetry.space_group_name_H-M   'P 1'
#
loop_
_entity.id
_entity.type
_entity.pdbx_description
1 polymer ?
#
loop_
_entity_poly.entity_id
_entity_poly.type
_entity_poly.pdbx_seq_one_letter_code
_entity_poly.pdbx_strand_id
1 'polypeptide(L)'
;MPVSPDLLAQLEARYDGPAPREAVAALRAGGRAAWVDGLKDGTRRAAARRCAESRLAISRRRSDLPGAAVLGDAWLSRLVVRLAMARGRAVAGVAEGLGHG
;
A
#
# COMPACT_ATOMS: atom_id res chain seq x y z
N MET A 1 4.61 -0.99 28.40
CA MET A 1 4.04 0.30 28.87
C MET A 1 2.55 0.35 28.52
N PRO A 2 1.70 1.00 29.32
CA PRO A 2 0.30 1.19 28.97
C PRO A 2 0.18 2.07 27.72
N VAL A 3 -0.68 1.69 26.78
CA VAL A 3 -1.01 2.53 25.62
C VAL A 3 -1.77 3.74 26.11
N SER A 4 -1.35 4.94 25.68
CA SER A 4 -2.10 6.17 25.96
C SER A 4 -3.53 6.05 25.41
N PRO A 5 -4.56 6.40 26.20
CA PRO A 5 -5.96 6.41 25.75
C PRO A 5 -6.16 7.21 24.46
N ASP A 6 -5.44 8.32 24.28
CA ASP A 6 -5.52 9.17 23.09
C ASP A 6 -5.00 8.47 21.83
N LEU A 7 -4.01 7.58 21.97
CA LEU A 7 -3.50 6.80 20.84
C LEU A 7 -4.46 5.68 20.46
N LEU A 8 -5.17 5.11 21.43
CA LEU A 8 -6.20 4.10 21.17
C LEU A 8 -7.41 4.71 20.45
N ALA A 9 -7.88 5.88 20.90
CA ALA A 9 -8.97 6.61 20.25
C ALA A 9 -8.64 7.01 18.80
N GLN A 10 -7.41 7.47 18.53
CA GLN A 10 -6.93 7.75 17.17
C GLN A 10 -6.92 6.48 16.30
N LEU A 11 -6.59 5.33 16.90
CA LEU A 11 -6.57 4.06 16.22
C LEU A 11 -8.00 3.64 15.84
N GLU A 12 -8.94 3.75 16.77
CA GLU A 12 -10.34 3.40 16.55
C GLU A 12 -11.01 4.31 15.52
N ALA A 13 -10.72 5.62 15.56
CA ALA A 13 -11.19 6.56 14.55
C ALA A 13 -10.65 6.24 13.14
N ARG A 14 -9.41 5.73 13.02
CA ARG A 14 -8.82 5.35 11.72
C ARG A 14 -9.50 4.13 11.10
N TYR A 15 -10.00 3.22 11.92
CA TYR A 15 -10.65 1.99 11.47
C TYR A 15 -12.18 2.08 11.48
N ASP A 16 -12.74 3.26 11.77
CA ASP A 16 -14.17 3.49 11.97
C ASP A 16 -14.80 2.45 12.92
N GLY A 17 -14.07 2.10 13.99
CA GLY A 17 -14.45 1.03 14.91
C GLY A 17 -13.27 0.41 15.66
N PRO A 18 -13.47 -0.73 16.34
CA PRO A 18 -12.43 -1.36 17.14
C PRO A 18 -11.18 -1.66 16.31
N ALA A 19 -10.05 -1.13 16.74
CA ALA A 19 -8.81 -1.29 16.01
C ALA A 19 -8.35 -2.77 15.96
N PRO A 20 -7.73 -3.23 14.85
CA PRO A 20 -7.22 -4.58 14.74
C PRO A 20 -6.21 -4.91 15.85
N ARG A 21 -6.25 -6.14 16.37
CA ARG A 21 -5.38 -6.62 17.46
C ARG A 21 -3.89 -6.40 17.17
N GLU A 22 -3.49 -6.54 15.91
CA GLU A 22 -2.11 -6.33 15.45
C GLU A 22 -1.68 -4.86 15.58
N ALA A 23 -2.57 -3.92 15.25
CA ALA A 23 -2.31 -2.49 15.37
C ALA A 23 -2.21 -2.08 16.86
N VAL A 24 -3.06 -2.64 17.72
CA VAL A 24 -2.99 -2.45 19.17
C VAL A 24 -1.71 -3.07 19.76
N ALA A 25 -1.30 -4.24 19.28
CA ALA A 25 -0.07 -4.91 19.73
C ALA A 25 1.19 -4.12 19.33
N ALA A 26 1.26 -3.61 18.09
CA ALA A 26 2.36 -2.77 17.64
C ALA A 26 2.47 -1.48 18.48
N LEU A 27 1.33 -0.85 18.78
CA LEU A 27 1.25 0.33 19.63
C LEU A 27 1.68 0.04 21.08
N ARG A 28 1.33 -1.13 21.64
CA ARG A 28 1.75 -1.58 22.98
C ARG A 28 3.24 -1.90 23.07
N ALA A 29 3.82 -2.45 22.00
CA ALA A 29 5.21 -2.92 21.97
C ALA A 29 6.23 -1.80 21.72
N GLY A 30 5.89 -0.79 20.90
CA GLY A 30 6.85 0.25 20.50
C GLY A 30 6.29 1.68 20.42
N GLY A 31 5.07 1.92 20.91
CA GLY A 31 4.46 3.25 20.93
C GLY A 31 4.09 3.78 19.53
N ARG A 32 3.84 5.10 19.45
CA ARG A 32 3.36 5.77 18.23
C ARG A 32 4.35 5.64 17.06
N ALA A 33 5.65 5.75 17.33
CA ALA A 33 6.69 5.67 16.29
C ALA A 33 6.69 4.30 15.61
N ALA A 34 6.72 3.21 16.39
CA ALA A 34 6.67 1.85 15.85
C ALA A 34 5.38 1.57 15.07
N TRP A 35 4.25 2.14 15.50
CA TRP A 35 2.99 2.02 14.77
C TRP A 35 3.02 2.76 13.42
N VAL A 36 3.51 4.01 13.41
CA VAL A 36 3.67 4.80 12.17
C VAL A 36 4.63 4.11 11.20
N ASP A 37 5.74 3.56 11.67
CA ASP A 37 6.69 2.83 10.83
C ASP A 37 6.08 1.51 10.30
N GLY A 38 5.34 0.78 11.14
CA GLY A 38 4.57 -0.39 10.70
C GLY A 38 3.55 -0.08 9.60
N LEU A 39 2.90 1.09 9.66
CA LEU A 39 1.99 1.56 8.60
C LEU A 39 2.73 1.90 7.31
N LYS A 40 3.90 2.55 7.40
CA LYS A 40 4.76 2.85 6.24
C LYS A 40 5.20 1.56 5.55
N ASP A 41 5.67 0.58 6.32
CA ASP A 41 6.08 -0.72 5.78
C ASP A 41 4.91 -1.55 5.24
N GLY A 42 3.74 -1.50 5.89
CA GLY A 42 2.50 -2.06 5.36
C GLY A 42 2.14 -1.46 4.00
N THR A 43 2.20 -0.14 3.88
CA THR A 43 1.93 0.60 2.64
C THR A 43 2.93 0.23 1.55
N ARG A 44 4.22 0.16 1.86
CA ARG A 44 5.28 -0.27 0.93
C ARG A 44 5.05 -1.69 0.43
N ARG A 45 4.77 -2.64 1.32
CA ARG A 45 4.47 -4.04 0.96
C ARG A 45 3.23 -4.15 0.08
N ALA A 46 2.16 -3.43 0.42
CA ALA A 46 0.94 -3.40 -0.38
C ALA A 46 1.19 -2.81 -1.78
N ALA A 47 1.98 -1.74 -1.89
CA ALA A 47 2.34 -1.14 -3.17
C ALA A 47 3.22 -2.07 -4.02
N ALA A 48 4.21 -2.74 -3.40
CA ALA A 48 5.05 -3.72 -4.07
C ALA A 48 4.24 -4.92 -4.60
N ARG A 49 3.31 -5.45 -3.78
CA ARG A 49 2.39 -6.52 -4.19
C ARG A 49 1.52 -6.11 -5.37
N ARG A 50 0.90 -4.92 -5.31
CA ARG A 50 0.09 -4.38 -6.44
C ARG A 50 0.91 -4.20 -7.71
N CYS A 51 2.18 -3.81 -7.60
CA CYS A 51 3.08 -3.74 -8.74
C CYS A 51 3.34 -5.13 -9.35
N ALA A 52 3.63 -6.14 -8.52
CA ALA A 52 3.83 -7.51 -8.96
C ALA A 52 2.59 -8.09 -9.66
N GLU A 53 1.41 -7.92 -9.03
CA GLU A 53 0.12 -8.35 -9.59
C GLU A 53 -0.17 -7.68 -10.94
N SER A 54 0.10 -6.36 -11.05
CA SER A 54 -0.11 -5.63 -12.30
C SER A 54 0.86 -6.07 -13.39
N ARG A 55 2.14 -6.33 -13.07
CA ARG A 55 3.12 -6.87 -14.03
C ARG A 55 2.71 -8.25 -14.53
N LEU A 56 2.23 -9.12 -13.63
CA LEU A 56 1.74 -10.45 -13.99
C LEU A 56 0.52 -10.37 -14.91
N ALA A 57 -0.45 -9.51 -14.59
CA ALA A 57 -1.64 -9.30 -15.43
C ALA A 57 -1.27 -8.77 -16.83
N ILE A 58 -0.33 -7.82 -16.92
CA ILE A 58 0.20 -7.31 -18.20
C ILE A 58 0.85 -8.43 -18.99
N SER A 59 1.71 -9.23 -18.35
CA SER A 59 2.40 -10.34 -19.02
C SER A 59 1.40 -11.35 -19.58
N ARG A 60 0.41 -11.75 -18.78
CA ARG A 60 -0.65 -12.69 -19.21
C ARG A 60 -1.44 -12.12 -20.39
N ARG A 61 -1.89 -10.86 -20.30
CA ARG A 61 -2.63 -10.23 -21.40
C ARG A 61 -1.85 -10.21 -22.71
N ARG A 62 -0.56 -9.89 -22.63
CA ARG A 62 0.30 -9.83 -23.81
C ARG A 62 0.49 -11.22 -24.44
N SER A 63 0.54 -12.27 -23.63
CA SER A 63 0.60 -13.65 -24.13
C SER A 63 -0.69 -14.10 -24.79
N ASP A 64 -1.84 -13.59 -24.35
CA ASP A 64 -3.16 -13.93 -24.88
C ASP A 64 -3.54 -13.14 -26.15
N LEU A 65 -2.74 -12.14 -26.54
CA LEU A 65 -3.03 -11.27 -27.68
C LEU A 65 -2.07 -11.53 -28.85
N PRO A 66 -2.57 -11.57 -30.10
CA PRO A 66 -1.72 -11.46 -31.28
C PRO A 66 -0.94 -10.14 -31.25
N GLY A 67 0.32 -10.14 -31.71
CA GLY A 67 1.23 -8.99 -31.59
C GLY A 67 0.66 -7.65 -32.09
N ALA A 68 -0.12 -7.67 -33.17
CA ALA A 68 -0.76 -6.46 -33.72
C ALA A 68 -1.90 -5.92 -32.83
N ALA A 69 -2.58 -6.77 -32.07
CA ALA A 69 -3.69 -6.38 -31.19
C ALA A 69 -3.22 -5.74 -29.87
N VAL A 70 -1.94 -5.91 -29.51
CA VAL A 70 -1.36 -5.40 -28.26
C VAL A 70 -1.45 -3.86 -28.17
N LEU A 71 -1.22 -3.15 -29.28
CA LEU A 71 -1.22 -1.68 -29.29
C LEU A 71 -2.63 -1.08 -29.16
N GLY A 72 -3.65 -1.81 -29.62
CA GLY A 72 -5.04 -1.38 -29.56
C GLY A 72 -5.80 -1.84 -28.30
N ASP A 73 -5.19 -2.67 -27.45
CA ASP A 73 -5.88 -3.25 -26.31
C ASP A 73 -6.07 -2.22 -25.18
N ALA A 74 -7.31 -1.75 -25.03
CA ALA A 74 -7.69 -0.78 -24.00
C ALA A 74 -7.47 -1.33 -22.58
N TRP A 75 -7.60 -2.64 -22.38
CA TRP A 75 -7.39 -3.26 -21.08
C TRP A 75 -5.91 -3.25 -20.68
N LEU A 76 -5.01 -3.61 -21.60
CA LEU A 76 -3.57 -3.51 -21.42
C LEU A 76 -3.13 -2.08 -21.10
N SER A 77 -3.67 -1.08 -21.81
CA SER A 77 -3.40 0.33 -21.54
C SER A 77 -3.80 0.73 -20.12
N ARG A 78 -4.99 0.30 -19.65
CA ARG A 78 -5.44 0.53 -18.27
C ARG A 78 -4.54 -0.16 -17.24
N LEU A 79 -4.06 -1.36 -17.52
CA LEU A 79 -3.13 -2.07 -16.63
C LEU A 79 -1.77 -1.37 -16.52
N VAL A 80 -1.25 -0.84 -17.62
CA VAL A 80 0.01 -0.06 -17.62
C VAL A 80 -0.15 1.20 -16.78
N VAL A 81 -1.26 1.93 -16.92
CA VAL A 81 -1.55 3.11 -16.08
C VAL A 81 -1.66 2.72 -14.60
N ARG A 82 -2.36 1.61 -14.27
CA ARG A 82 -2.44 1.11 -12.88
C ARG A 82 -1.07 0.76 -12.31
N LEU A 83 -0.19 0.14 -13.12
CA LEU A 83 1.18 -0.15 -12.72
C LEU A 83 1.98 1.14 -12.46
N ALA A 84 1.88 2.14 -13.35
CA ALA A 84 2.55 3.43 -13.18
C ALA A 84 2.10 4.13 -11.88
N MET A 85 0.79 4.15 -11.61
CA MET A 85 0.22 4.70 -10.38
C MET A 85 0.68 3.94 -9.13
N ALA A 86 0.74 2.61 -9.19
CA ALA A 86 1.21 1.80 -8.07
C ALA A 86 2.71 2.06 -7.77
N ARG A 87 3.53 2.24 -8.81
CA ARG A 87 4.95 2.63 -8.66
C ARG A 87 5.07 4.04 -8.09
N GLY A 88 4.28 5.00 -8.59
CA GLY A 88 4.25 6.37 -8.07
C GLY A 88 3.90 6.39 -6.58
N ARG A 89 2.90 5.62 -6.14
CA ARG A 89 2.55 5.49 -4.72
C ARG A 89 3.62 4.78 -3.89
N ALA A 90 4.32 3.79 -4.45
CA ALA A 90 5.44 3.15 -3.76
C ALA A 90 6.59 4.14 -3.51
N VAL A 91 6.88 5.02 -4.47
CA VAL A 91 7.93 6.05 -4.37
C VAL A 91 7.47 7.24 -3.48
N ALA A 92 6.26 7.74 -3.66
CA ALA A 92 5.72 8.86 -2.89
C ALA A 92 5.43 8.48 -1.43
N GLY A 93 4.95 7.26 -1.17
CA GLY A 93 4.79 6.74 0.19
C GLY A 93 6.12 6.53 0.94
N VAL A 94 7.26 6.56 0.24
CA VAL A 94 8.59 6.69 0.86
C VAL A 94 8.87 8.15 1.25
N ALA A 95 8.44 9.12 0.43
CA ALA A 95 8.66 10.55 0.64
C ALA A 95 7.80 11.16 1.76
N GLU A 96 6.51 10.81 1.85
CA GLU A 96 5.63 11.26 2.96
C GLU A 96 6.05 10.71 4.33
N GLY A 97 6.90 9.68 4.36
CA GLY A 97 7.46 9.15 5.60
C GLY A 97 8.69 9.88 6.14
N LEU A 98 9.24 10.84 5.39
CA LEU A 98 10.48 11.57 5.69
C LEU A 98 10.26 13.07 5.96
N GLY A 99 9.03 13.57 5.82
CA GLY A 99 8.68 14.97 6.08
C GLY A 99 7.69 15.06 7.22
N HIS A 100 8.19 15.26 8.44
CA HIS A 100 7.64 16.06 9.55
C HIS A 100 8.39 15.67 10.83
N GLY A 101 9.48 16.42 11.07
CA GLY A 101 9.97 16.66 12.42
C GLY A 101 9.10 17.70 13.12
#